data_AF-A0A662BCW6-F1
#
_entry.id   AF-A0A662BCW6-F1
#
_cell.length_a   1.000
_cell.length_b   1.000
_cell.length_c   1.000
_cell.angle_alpha   90.00
_cell.angle_beta   90.00
_cell.angle_gamma   90.00
#
_symmetry.space_group_name_H-M   'P 1'
#
loop_
_entity.id
_entity.type
_entity.pdbx_description
1 polymer ?
#
loop_
_entity_poly.entity_id
_entity_poly.type
_entity_poly.pdbx_seq_one_letter_code
_entity_poly.pdbx_strand_id
1 'polypeptide(L)'
;MLKVALSHDVDRTKKQYQYFTYFAKYLLKGNLKRALYHFTSIFTKEPYWNFPEIIQIEQEQDVKSTFFFLDESIPFKLFDKKNWQLSLGRYNVNQKKIENIIRWLDKNNWEIGVHGSYCSYNNEKLLKKEKENI
;
A
#
# COMPACT_ATOMS: atom_id res chain seq x y z
N MET A 1 8.32 11.39 30.47
CA MET A 1 6.98 10.99 29.96
C MET A 1 7.19 10.39 28.58
N LEU A 2 6.79 9.13 28.38
CA LEU A 2 6.90 8.46 27.07
C LEU A 2 5.77 8.95 26.15
N LYS A 3 6.10 9.26 24.90
CA LYS A 3 5.12 9.55 23.84
C LYS A 3 5.22 8.44 22.79
N VAL A 4 4.07 7.98 22.32
CA VAL A 4 3.96 6.92 21.31
C VAL A 4 3.11 7.47 20.17
N ALA A 5 3.51 7.18 18.93
CA ALA A 5 2.77 7.53 17.72
C ALA A 5 2.59 6.28 16.86
N LEU A 6 1.40 6.14 16.29
CA LEU A 6 1.08 5.09 15.32
C LEU A 6 1.06 5.71 13.93
N SER A 7 1.72 5.07 12.97
CA SER A 7 1.69 5.50 11.58
C SER A 7 1.62 4.31 10.64
N HIS A 8 0.93 4.49 9.52
CA HIS A 8 0.76 3.47 8.48
C HIS A 8 1.21 4.01 7.13
N ASP A 9 2.19 3.35 6.52
CA ASP A 9 2.55 3.60 5.12
C ASP A 9 1.64 2.77 4.21
N VAL A 10 0.78 3.47 3.46
CA VAL A 10 -0.13 2.85 2.50
C VAL A 10 0.61 2.64 1.18
N ASP A 11 1.35 1.53 1.11
CA ASP A 11 2.16 1.15 -0.05
C ASP A 11 1.36 0.49 -1.18
N ARG A 12 0.37 -0.33 -0.78
CA ARG A 12 -0.39 -1.24 -1.65
C ARG A 12 -1.76 -1.49 -1.03
N THR A 13 -2.82 -1.48 -1.85
CA THR A 13 -4.21 -1.64 -1.39
C THR A 13 -4.93 -2.86 -1.97
N LYS A 14 -4.22 -3.63 -2.81
CA LYS A 14 -4.73 -4.83 -3.45
C LYS A 14 -3.61 -5.85 -3.71
N LYS A 15 -3.93 -7.14 -3.62
CA LYS A 15 -3.09 -8.21 -4.18
C LYS A 15 -2.91 -8.07 -5.68
N GLN A 16 -1.68 -8.29 -6.16
CA GLN A 16 -1.35 -8.32 -7.58
C GLN A 16 -0.35 -9.44 -7.94
N TYR A 17 0.44 -9.23 -8.99
CA TYR A 17 1.35 -10.17 -9.65
C TYR A 17 2.31 -10.93 -8.74
N GLN A 18 2.64 -10.39 -7.56
CA GLN A 18 3.59 -11.02 -6.64
C GLN A 18 3.17 -12.45 -6.29
N TYR A 19 1.87 -12.71 -6.10
CA TYR A 19 1.41 -14.06 -5.73
C TYR A 19 1.60 -15.09 -6.84
N PHE A 20 1.45 -14.72 -8.11
CA PHE A 20 1.77 -15.61 -9.22
C PHE A 20 3.27 -15.91 -9.28
N THR A 21 4.11 -14.88 -9.08
CA THR A 21 5.56 -15.08 -9.04
C THR A 21 6.00 -15.94 -7.85
N TYR A 22 5.37 -15.77 -6.68
CA TYR A 22 5.61 -16.62 -5.50
C TYR A 22 5.08 -18.03 -5.70
N PHE A 23 3.90 -18.20 -6.28
CA PHE A 23 3.35 -19.51 -6.66
C PHE A 23 4.33 -20.28 -7.55
N ALA A 24 4.75 -19.68 -8.67
CA ALA A 24 5.70 -20.29 -9.60
C ALA A 24 7.04 -20.57 -8.91
N LYS A 25 7.57 -19.63 -8.11
CA LYS A 25 8.81 -19.82 -7.35
C LYS A 25 8.74 -21.01 -6.40
N TYR A 26 7.64 -21.18 -5.67
CA TYR A 26 7.48 -22.29 -4.72
C TYR A 26 7.18 -23.62 -5.42
N LEU A 27 6.48 -23.59 -6.55
CA LEU A 27 6.28 -24.75 -7.42
C LEU A 27 7.62 -25.28 -7.95
N LEU A 28 8.47 -24.40 -8.49
CA LEU A 28 9.82 -24.74 -8.97
C LEU A 28 10.74 -25.26 -7.85
N LYS A 29 10.46 -24.89 -6.59
CA LYS A 29 11.19 -25.38 -5.40
C LYS A 29 10.61 -26.68 -4.82
N GLY A 30 9.61 -27.29 -5.47
CA GLY A 30 8.95 -28.51 -4.98
C GLY A 30 8.09 -28.30 -3.72
N ASN A 31 7.83 -27.05 -3.30
CA ASN A 31 7.06 -26.75 -2.11
C ASN A 31 5.58 -26.51 -2.47
N LEU A 32 4.87 -27.62 -2.73
CA LEU A 32 3.47 -27.60 -3.14
C LEU A 32 2.55 -26.95 -2.11
N LYS A 33 2.81 -27.15 -0.81
CA LYS A 33 2.01 -26.54 0.28
C LYS A 33 2.05 -25.01 0.21
N ARG A 34 3.24 -24.41 0.06
CA ARG A 34 3.38 -22.95 -0.06
C ARG A 34 2.86 -22.43 -1.39
N ALA A 35 3.05 -23.18 -2.47
CA ALA A 35 2.47 -22.82 -3.76
C ALA A 35 0.94 -22.73 -3.65
N LEU A 36 0.28 -23.79 -3.17
CA LEU A 36 -1.17 -23.81 -2.96
C LEU A 36 -1.65 -22.67 -2.06
N TYR A 37 -0.94 -22.35 -0.97
CA TYR A 37 -1.26 -21.19 -0.14
C TYR A 37 -1.28 -19.86 -0.92
N HIS A 38 -0.25 -19.60 -1.74
CA HIS A 38 -0.22 -18.37 -2.53
C HIS A 38 -1.34 -18.32 -3.56
N PHE A 39 -1.70 -19.46 -4.17
CA PHE A 39 -2.81 -19.58 -5.10
C PHE A 39 -4.18 -19.37 -4.42
N THR A 40 -4.47 -20.10 -3.34
CA THR A 40 -5.77 -20.01 -2.64
C THR A 40 -5.99 -18.65 -2.01
N SER A 41 -4.93 -17.98 -1.55
CA SER A 41 -5.02 -16.64 -0.97
C SER A 41 -5.50 -15.57 -1.96
N ILE A 42 -5.47 -15.82 -3.27
CA ILE A 42 -6.04 -14.92 -4.28
C ILE A 42 -7.57 -14.88 -4.16
N PHE A 43 -8.18 -15.99 -3.73
CA PHE A 43 -9.63 -16.16 -3.61
C PHE A 43 -10.19 -15.82 -2.22
N THR A 44 -9.34 -15.45 -1.26
CA THR A 44 -9.76 -15.03 0.09
C THR A 44 -10.02 -13.52 0.16
N LYS A 45 -10.60 -13.03 1.27
CA LYS A 45 -10.73 -11.58 1.58
C LYS A 45 -9.44 -10.83 1.23
N GLU A 46 -9.56 -9.69 0.55
CA GLU A 46 -8.43 -8.84 0.13
C GLU A 46 -7.64 -8.36 1.35
N PRO A 47 -6.46 -8.93 1.65
CA PRO A 47 -5.75 -8.66 2.90
C PRO A 47 -4.88 -7.40 2.85
N TYR A 48 -4.93 -6.63 1.75
CA TYR A 48 -4.28 -5.33 1.64
C TYR A 48 -5.27 -4.19 1.92
N TRP A 49 -6.58 -4.46 2.02
CA TRP A 49 -7.60 -3.45 2.34
C TRP A 49 -7.99 -3.51 3.82
N ASN A 50 -7.05 -3.14 4.68
CA ASN A 50 -7.20 -3.32 6.14
C ASN A 50 -7.75 -2.08 6.85
N PHE A 51 -8.07 -1.01 6.12
CA PHE A 51 -8.61 0.22 6.71
C PHE A 51 -9.77 -0.02 7.69
N PRO A 52 -10.81 -0.82 7.36
CA PRO A 52 -11.92 -1.02 8.31
C PRO A 52 -11.48 -1.65 9.63
N GLU A 53 -10.53 -2.58 9.58
CA GLU A 53 -10.02 -3.28 10.77
C GLU A 53 -9.12 -2.37 11.61
N ILE A 54 -8.22 -1.61 10.96
CA ILE A 54 -7.38 -0.62 11.65
C ILE A 54 -8.26 0.45 12.31
N ILE A 55 -9.23 1.01 11.58
CA ILE A 55 -10.16 2.01 12.10
C ILE A 55 -10.92 1.46 13.31
N GLN A 56 -11.44 0.24 13.22
CA GLN A 56 -12.17 -0.38 14.32
C GLN A 56 -11.29 -0.50 15.57
N ILE A 57 -10.09 -1.06 15.43
CA ILE A 57 -9.14 -1.26 16.54
C ILE A 57 -8.77 0.09 17.17
N GLU A 58 -8.47 1.10 16.35
CA GLU A 58 -8.07 2.41 16.83
C GLU A 58 -9.22 3.13 17.54
N GLN A 59 -10.45 3.00 17.05
CA GLN A 59 -11.65 3.51 17.74
C GLN A 59 -11.91 2.81 19.07
N GLU A 60 -11.75 1.49 19.14
CA GLU A 60 -11.90 0.71 20.38
C GLU A 60 -10.88 1.11 21.46
N GLN A 61 -9.71 1.63 21.05
CA GLN A 61 -8.65 2.07 21.95
C GLN A 61 -8.60 3.59 22.15
N ASP A 62 -9.53 4.34 21.56
CA ASP A 62 -9.57 5.82 21.55
C ASP A 62 -8.23 6.46 21.12
N VAL A 63 -7.61 5.89 20.09
CA VAL A 63 -6.38 6.40 19.47
C VAL A 63 -6.62 6.72 17.99
N LYS A 64 -5.74 7.53 17.40
CA LYS A 64 -5.71 7.77 15.95
C LYS A 64 -4.29 7.78 15.45
N SER A 65 -4.05 7.04 14.39
CA SER A 65 -2.78 7.03 13.68
C SER A 65 -2.71 8.09 12.58
N THR A 66 -1.52 8.21 12.00
CA THR A 66 -1.26 8.96 10.78
C THR A 66 -1.14 7.99 9.60
N PHE A 67 -1.88 8.23 8.51
CA PHE A 67 -1.77 7.44 7.28
C PHE A 67 -0.98 8.20 6.23
N PHE A 68 0.12 7.61 5.75
CA PHE A 68 0.93 8.15 4.66
C PHE A 68 0.58 7.43 3.36
N PHE A 69 -0.06 8.14 2.41
CA PHE A 69 -0.50 7.56 1.14
C PHE A 69 0.56 7.75 0.06
N LEU A 70 0.92 6.65 -0.62
CA LEU A 70 1.87 6.64 -1.72
C LEU A 70 1.25 7.12 -3.03
N ASP A 71 1.91 8.05 -3.70
CA ASP A 71 1.65 8.44 -5.09
C ASP A 71 2.87 8.10 -5.96
N GLU A 72 2.98 6.82 -6.34
CA GLU A 72 4.11 6.32 -7.13
C GLU A 72 3.86 6.47 -8.63
N SER A 73 4.81 7.10 -9.32
CA SER A 73 4.72 7.44 -10.75
C SER A 73 5.82 6.82 -11.60
N ILE A 74 6.69 5.97 -11.03
CA ILE A 74 7.71 5.24 -11.79
C ILE A 74 7.06 4.40 -12.90
N PRO A 75 7.43 4.64 -14.17
CA PRO A 75 6.90 3.86 -15.28
C PRO A 75 7.44 2.44 -15.25
N PHE A 76 6.59 1.50 -15.65
CA PHE A 76 6.98 0.10 -15.81
C PHE A 76 7.90 -0.10 -17.01
N LYS A 77 8.97 -0.86 -16.81
CA LYS A 77 9.98 -1.22 -17.81
C LYS A 77 10.09 -2.75 -17.88
N LEU A 78 9.53 -3.33 -18.94
CA LEU A 78 9.46 -4.79 -19.13
C LEU A 78 10.84 -5.47 -19.06
N PHE A 79 11.88 -4.85 -19.63
CA PHE A 79 13.22 -5.44 -19.68
C PHE A 79 14.10 -5.14 -18.45
N ASP A 80 13.62 -4.36 -17.48
CA ASP A 80 14.34 -4.06 -16.24
C ASP A 80 13.66 -4.72 -15.03
N LYS A 81 14.16 -5.90 -14.65
CA LYS A 81 13.60 -6.66 -13.51
C LYS A 81 13.67 -5.91 -12.18
N LYS A 82 14.62 -4.99 -12.00
CA LYS A 82 14.72 -4.19 -10.76
C LYS A 82 13.57 -3.18 -10.69
N ASN A 83 13.20 -2.59 -11.82
CA ASN A 83 12.07 -1.66 -11.93
C ASN A 83 10.73 -2.33 -11.57
N TRP A 84 10.55 -3.62 -11.85
CA TRP A 84 9.29 -4.32 -11.57
C TRP A 84 8.84 -4.26 -10.11
N GLN A 85 9.79 -4.24 -9.17
CA GLN A 85 9.47 -4.16 -7.74
C GLN A 85 8.98 -2.77 -7.33
N LEU A 86 9.46 -1.75 -8.03
CA LEU A 86 9.15 -0.34 -7.77
C LEU A 86 7.83 0.07 -8.44
N SER A 87 7.65 -0.29 -9.71
CA SER A 87 6.57 0.24 -10.55
C SER A 87 5.27 -0.57 -10.50
N LEU A 88 5.34 -1.88 -10.23
CA LEU A 88 4.15 -2.73 -10.30
C LEU A 88 3.48 -2.85 -8.94
N GLY A 89 2.16 -2.99 -8.96
CA GLY A 89 1.33 -3.26 -7.78
C GLY A 89 1.10 -2.09 -6.85
N ARG A 90 1.36 -0.88 -7.33
CA ARG A 90 0.92 0.37 -6.71
C ARG A 90 -0.52 0.64 -7.12
N TYR A 91 -1.24 1.36 -6.26
CA TYR A 91 -2.59 1.84 -6.57
C TYR A 91 -2.49 3.24 -7.19
N ASN A 92 -3.56 3.67 -7.83
CA ASN A 92 -3.69 5.07 -8.26
C ASN A 92 -4.40 5.83 -7.14
N VAL A 93 -3.78 6.88 -6.61
CA VAL A 93 -4.37 7.65 -5.51
C VAL A 93 -5.66 8.36 -5.91
N ASN A 94 -5.78 8.75 -7.18
CA ASN A 94 -6.98 9.35 -7.77
C ASN A 94 -8.08 8.33 -8.06
N GLN A 95 -7.89 7.06 -7.70
CA GLN A 95 -8.96 6.08 -7.82
C GLN A 95 -10.03 6.38 -6.78
N LYS A 96 -11.31 6.44 -7.19
CA LYS A 96 -12.43 6.83 -6.33
C LYS A 96 -12.48 6.11 -4.97
N LYS A 97 -12.14 4.82 -4.94
CA LYS A 97 -12.09 4.03 -3.70
C LYS A 97 -11.04 4.55 -2.71
N ILE A 98 -9.89 5.00 -3.21
CA ILE A 98 -8.79 5.57 -2.42
C ILE A 98 -9.16 6.98 -1.95
N GLU A 99 -9.63 7.84 -2.86
CA GLU A 99 -10.12 9.17 -2.50
C GLU A 99 -11.20 9.11 -1.41
N ASN A 100 -12.14 8.17 -1.53
CA ASN A 100 -13.22 8.02 -0.56
C ASN A 100 -12.69 7.63 0.83
N ILE A 101 -11.67 6.77 0.93
CA ILE A 101 -11.11 6.39 2.24
C ILE A 101 -10.26 7.52 2.84
N ILE A 102 -9.47 8.24 2.01
CA ILE A 102 -8.71 9.41 2.45
C ILE A 102 -9.66 10.46 3.04
N ARG A 103 -10.69 10.85 2.29
CA ARG A 103 -11.69 11.83 2.74
C ARG A 103 -12.45 11.38 3.98
N TRP A 104 -12.72 10.08 4.10
CA TRP A 104 -13.38 9.54 5.29
C TRP A 104 -12.47 9.64 6.51
N LEU A 105 -11.20 9.25 6.39
CA LEU A 105 -10.22 9.33 7.48
C LEU A 105 -10.02 10.77 7.95
N ASP A 106 -9.78 11.69 7.01
CA ASP A 106 -9.63 13.12 7.26
C ASP A 106 -10.85 13.72 7.98
N LYS A 107 -12.06 13.47 7.44
CA LYS A 107 -13.32 13.91 8.07
C LYS A 107 -13.52 13.37 9.49
N ASN A 108 -12.91 12.23 9.81
CA ASN A 108 -13.00 11.62 11.14
C ASN A 108 -11.77 11.91 12.02
N ASN A 109 -10.92 12.88 11.64
CA ASN A 109 -9.73 13.36 12.35
C ASN A 109 -8.56 12.36 12.45
N TRP A 110 -8.42 11.45 11.50
CA TRP A 110 -7.13 10.79 11.28
C TRP A 110 -6.21 11.74 10.53
N GLU A 111 -4.92 11.73 10.87
CA GLU A 111 -3.94 12.53 10.15
C GLU A 111 -3.59 11.85 8.82
N ILE A 112 -3.53 12.64 7.75
CA ILE A 112 -3.17 12.17 6.40
C ILE A 112 -1.87 12.85 5.98
N GLY A 113 -0.91 12.06 5.54
CA GLY A 113 0.36 12.52 4.99
C GLY A 113 0.63 11.94 3.61
N VAL A 114 1.60 12.54 2.92
CA VAL A 114 2.16 11.99 1.68
C VAL A 114 3.26 10.99 2.02
N HIS A 115 3.15 9.77 1.51
CA HIS A 115 4.29 8.85 1.40
C HIS A 115 4.97 9.14 0.06
N GLY A 116 6.06 9.92 0.09
CA GLY A 116 6.75 10.33 -1.13
C GLY A 116 7.20 9.13 -1.96
N SER A 117 7.13 9.24 -3.29
CA SER A 117 7.57 8.15 -4.18
C SER A 117 9.06 7.86 -4.07
N TYR A 118 9.50 6.72 -4.60
CA TYR A 118 10.91 6.32 -4.55
C TYR A 118 11.85 7.38 -5.15
N CYS A 119 11.42 8.12 -6.18
CA CYS A 119 12.24 9.15 -6.84
C CYS A 119 12.08 10.55 -6.23
N SER A 120 11.23 10.73 -5.22
CA SER A 120 10.96 12.04 -4.61
C SER A 120 12.01 12.45 -3.56
N TYR A 121 12.84 11.53 -3.07
CA TYR A 121 13.77 11.75 -1.95
C TYR A 121 14.73 12.94 -2.13
N ASN A 122 15.08 13.26 -3.39
CA ASN A 122 15.94 14.39 -3.75
C ASN A 122 15.29 15.30 -4.80
N ASN A 123 13.96 15.22 -4.96
CA ASN A 123 13.22 15.98 -5.96
C ASN A 123 12.01 16.67 -5.32
N GLU A 124 12.25 17.88 -4.81
CA GLU A 124 11.22 18.71 -4.16
C GLU A 124 10.00 18.96 -5.05
N LYS A 125 10.20 19.19 -6.35
CA LYS A 125 9.10 19.42 -7.30
C LYS A 125 8.19 18.21 -7.42
N LEU A 126 8.78 17.01 -7.44
CA LEU A 126 8.03 15.76 -7.48
C LEU A 126 7.27 15.54 -6.17
N LEU A 127 7.93 15.69 -5.01
CA LEU A 127 7.28 15.55 -3.71
C LEU A 127 6.12 16.54 -3.52
N LYS A 128 6.28 17.78 -3.98
CA LYS A 128 5.22 18.79 -3.93
C LYS A 128 4.01 18.37 -4.75
N LYS A 129 4.22 17.87 -5.97
CA LYS A 129 3.15 17.36 -6.84
C LYS A 129 2.44 16.17 -6.19
N GLU A 130 3.18 15.24 -5.61
CA GLU A 130 2.61 14.07 -4.92
C GLU A 130 1.76 14.50 -3.73
N LYS A 131 2.22 15.50 -2.97
CA LYS A 131 1.45 16.10 -1.88
C LYS A 131 0.16 16.77 -2.34
N GLU A 132 0.15 17.40 -3.52
CA GLU A 132 -1.06 18.03 -4.08
C GLU A 132 -2.12 17.01 -4.53
N ASN A 133 -1.75 15.74 -4.71
CA ASN A 133 -2.67 14.66 -5.08
C ASN A 133 -3.31 13.95 -3.87
N ILE A 134 -2.84 14.21 -2.64
CA ILE A 134 -3.38 13.67 -1.38
C ILE A 134 -4.27 14.72 -0.70
#